data_AF-A0A1Z2SIN9-F1
#
_entry.id   AF-A0A1Z2SIN9-F1
#
_cell.length_a   1.000
_cell.length_b   1.000
_cell.length_c   1.000
_cell.angle_alpha   90.00
_cell.angle_beta   90.00
_cell.angle_gamma   90.00
#
_symmetry.space_group_name_H-M   'P 1'
#
loop_
_entity.id
_entity.type
_entity.pdbx_description
1 polymer ?
#
loop_
_entity_poly.entity_id
_entity_poly.type
_entity_poly.pdbx_seq_one_letter_code
_entity_poly.pdbx_strand_id
1 'polypeptide(L)'
;MKNVLINSLTVILGLILSVDAFSDTLYNPKNFDKEIYETKEIDVNFDGILDYVVYSKPFMGDELYFFVNRDKKYYLSLKGYNFSQDGGYIMTGIYPVLNKNNRLVIKTSFPGSGNSKINYFVFFKNNEYYLEKTIYTVGYSFDDDRRVDVCTVNQNIKLKKLYSNSSMHINQIPDESDRDDKCTISFDITVSIDDFIKRVDEEPYSKFETTQRYAALIKKYDITNKNVSQYNNLAYSLEKKEAYKEAIYLLNHIIDVYQSKAVAYINLGDAYWALEETNKAKDAYRTYIELMKKDGKESKISEQVLERVAR
;
A
#
# COMPACT_ATOMS: atom_id res chain seq x y z
N MET A 1 5.20 -33.87 8.27
CA MET A 1 3.94 -34.38 8.85
C MET A 1 4.26 -35.12 10.15
N LYS A 2 4.15 -34.46 11.30
CA LYS A 2 4.07 -35.14 12.60
C LYS A 2 2.58 -35.14 12.98
N ASN A 3 2.01 -36.32 13.17
CA ASN A 3 0.63 -36.48 13.62
C ASN A 3 0.51 -35.86 15.02
N VAL A 4 -0.19 -34.72 15.12
CA VAL A 4 -0.65 -34.20 16.39
C VAL A 4 -1.77 -35.13 16.86
N LEU A 5 -1.50 -35.94 17.88
CA LEU A 5 -2.52 -36.70 18.59
C LEU A 5 -3.33 -35.71 19.44
N ILE A 6 -4.41 -35.21 18.86
CA ILE A 6 -5.41 -34.43 19.57
C ILE A 6 -6.32 -35.43 20.29
N ASN A 7 -6.26 -35.46 21.62
CA ASN A 7 -7.20 -36.25 22.42
C ASN A 7 -8.62 -35.71 22.19
N SER A 8 -9.40 -36.43 21.39
CA SER A 8 -10.82 -36.19 21.17
C SER A 8 -11.62 -37.16 22.03
N LEU A 9 -12.58 -36.66 22.82
CA LEU A 9 -13.62 -37.50 23.40
C LEU A 9 -14.75 -37.59 22.39
N THR A 10 -14.90 -38.74 21.74
CA THR A 10 -16.04 -39.04 20.86
C THR A 10 -17.20 -39.52 21.73
N VAL A 11 -18.27 -38.73 21.84
CA VAL A 11 -19.52 -39.17 22.47
C VAL A 11 -20.42 -39.72 21.37
N ILE A 12 -20.56 -41.04 21.30
CA ILE A 12 -21.52 -41.70 20.42
C ILE A 12 -22.87 -41.73 21.14
N LEU A 13 -23.80 -40.88 20.74
CA LEU A 13 -25.22 -41.02 21.09
C LEU A 13 -26.00 -41.25 19.80
N GLY A 14 -26.40 -42.50 19.58
CA GLY A 14 -27.22 -42.86 18.42
C GLY A 14 -28.66 -42.44 18.64
N LEU A 15 -29.21 -41.64 17.71
CA LEU A 15 -30.55 -41.81 17.14
C LEU A 15 -30.72 -40.87 15.93
N ILE A 16 -31.39 -41.40 14.91
CA ILE A 16 -31.44 -40.91 13.52
C ILE A 16 -32.23 -39.61 13.41
N LEU A 17 -31.58 -38.52 12.97
CA LEU A 17 -32.20 -37.38 12.27
C LEU A 17 -31.16 -36.77 11.29
N SER A 18 -31.60 -36.49 10.07
CA SER A 18 -30.84 -35.80 9.02
C SER A 18 -30.43 -34.41 9.49
N VAL A 19 -29.14 -34.19 9.74
CA VAL A 19 -28.57 -32.88 10.05
C VAL A 19 -27.19 -32.82 9.43
N ASP A 20 -26.90 -31.73 8.72
CA ASP A 20 -25.55 -31.34 8.32
C ASP A 20 -24.58 -31.66 9.46
N ALA A 21 -23.52 -32.41 9.16
CA ALA A 21 -22.52 -32.81 10.15
C ALA A 21 -21.82 -31.55 10.70
N PHE A 22 -22.42 -30.94 11.73
CA PHE A 22 -21.75 -30.02 12.62
C PHE A 22 -20.62 -30.82 13.26
N SER A 23 -19.40 -30.29 13.20
CA SER A 23 -18.25 -30.87 13.89
C SER A 23 -18.51 -30.83 15.40
N ASP A 24 -19.10 -31.89 15.96
CA ASP A 24 -19.45 -32.04 17.38
C ASP A 24 -18.23 -32.28 18.29
N THR A 25 -17.01 -32.20 17.75
CA THR A 25 -15.79 -32.35 18.54
C THR A 25 -15.67 -31.18 19.51
N LEU A 26 -15.76 -31.49 20.80
CA LEU A 26 -15.50 -30.55 21.89
C LEU A 26 -13.99 -30.35 22.05
N TYR A 27 -13.56 -29.09 22.06
CA TYR A 27 -12.17 -28.73 22.29
C TYR A 27 -11.99 -28.03 23.63
N ASN A 28 -10.79 -28.17 24.19
CA ASN A 28 -10.29 -27.26 25.20
C ASN A 28 -9.14 -26.44 24.59
N PRO A 29 -9.41 -25.23 24.06
CA PRO A 29 -8.40 -24.40 23.40
C PRO A 29 -7.20 -24.06 24.28
N LYS A 30 -7.35 -24.13 25.61
CA LYS A 30 -6.26 -23.88 26.57
C LYS A 30 -5.25 -25.02 26.68
N ASN A 31 -5.54 -26.18 26.10
CA ASN A 31 -4.66 -27.35 26.11
C ASN A 31 -3.64 -27.36 24.96
N PHE A 32 -3.71 -26.40 24.03
CA PHE A 32 -2.65 -26.26 23.03
C PHE A 32 -1.31 -25.96 23.70
N ASP A 33 -0.24 -26.53 23.14
CA ASP A 33 1.12 -26.33 23.64
C ASP A 33 1.49 -24.84 23.60
N LYS A 34 1.72 -24.25 24.77
CA LYS A 34 2.02 -22.82 24.92
C LYS A 34 3.39 -22.46 24.38
N GLU A 35 4.29 -23.41 24.12
CA GLU A 35 5.57 -23.14 23.45
C GLU A 35 5.37 -22.95 21.94
N ILE A 36 4.36 -23.60 21.36
CA ILE A 36 4.10 -23.64 19.92
C ILE A 36 2.98 -22.66 19.52
N TYR A 37 1.97 -22.48 20.36
CA TYR A 37 0.76 -21.74 20.03
C TYR A 37 0.51 -20.56 20.97
N GLU A 38 -0.10 -19.52 20.41
CA GLU A 38 -0.72 -18.41 21.13
C GLU A 38 -2.24 -18.61 21.16
N THR A 39 -2.88 -18.31 22.30
CA THR A 39 -4.34 -18.42 22.46
C THR A 39 -4.91 -17.06 22.88
N LYS A 40 -5.93 -16.57 22.17
CA LYS A 40 -6.60 -15.29 22.45
C LYS A 40 -8.11 -15.46 22.56
N GLU A 41 -8.72 -14.65 23.43
CA GLU A 41 -10.17 -14.51 23.53
C GLU A 41 -10.64 -13.41 22.57
N ILE A 42 -11.44 -13.76 21.59
CA ILE A 42 -11.95 -12.87 20.54
C ILE A 42 -13.32 -13.39 20.15
N ASP A 43 -14.35 -12.56 20.10
CA ASP A 43 -15.63 -12.91 19.48
C ASP A 43 -15.43 -13.03 17.95
N VAL A 44 -15.37 -14.26 17.42
CA VAL A 44 -15.03 -14.50 16.01
C VAL A 44 -16.25 -14.58 15.11
N ASN A 45 -17.41 -14.94 15.65
CA ASN A 45 -18.68 -15.04 14.93
C ASN A 45 -19.59 -13.82 15.17
N PHE A 46 -19.15 -12.88 16.00
CA PHE A 46 -19.80 -11.60 16.29
C PHE A 46 -21.19 -11.77 16.92
N ASP A 47 -21.35 -12.78 17.78
CA ASP A 47 -22.59 -13.03 18.52
C ASP A 47 -22.62 -12.36 19.91
N GLY A 48 -21.55 -11.65 20.29
CA GLY A 48 -21.41 -10.97 21.57
C GLY A 48 -20.81 -11.85 22.67
N ILE A 49 -20.47 -13.11 22.38
CA ILE A 49 -19.83 -14.05 23.29
C ILE A 49 -18.36 -14.19 22.91
N LEU A 50 -17.47 -14.21 23.90
CA LEU A 50 -16.05 -14.43 23.65
C LEU A 50 -15.79 -15.89 23.25
N ASP A 51 -15.11 -16.03 22.12
CA ASP A 51 -14.61 -17.28 21.56
C ASP A 51 -13.09 -17.41 21.79
N TYR A 52 -12.50 -18.52 21.32
CA TYR A 52 -11.05 -18.68 21.30
C TYR A 52 -10.49 -18.71 19.88
N VAL A 53 -9.37 -18.01 19.70
CA VAL A 53 -8.50 -18.13 18.54
C VAL A 53 -7.16 -18.70 18.99
N VAL A 54 -6.71 -19.75 18.32
CA VAL A 54 -5.39 -20.35 18.54
C VAL A 54 -4.58 -20.26 17.25
N TYR A 55 -3.33 -19.81 17.33
CA TYR A 55 -2.47 -19.71 16.15
C TYR A 55 -1.01 -20.03 16.48
N SER A 56 -0.27 -20.56 15.51
CA SER A 56 1.16 -20.85 15.66
C SER A 56 1.95 -19.57 15.98
N LYS A 57 2.85 -19.67 16.96
CA LYS A 57 3.83 -18.62 17.28
C LYS A 57 4.83 -18.43 16.12
N PRO A 58 5.54 -17.29 16.08
CA PRO A 58 6.58 -17.05 15.07
C PRO A 58 7.52 -18.24 14.93
N PHE A 59 7.74 -18.69 13.69
CA PHE A 59 8.61 -19.81 13.32
C PHE A 59 8.18 -21.21 13.82
N MET A 60 7.01 -21.34 14.45
CA MET A 60 6.49 -22.61 14.98
C MET A 60 5.44 -23.28 14.07
N GLY A 61 5.26 -22.77 12.86
CA GLY A 61 4.24 -23.20 11.91
C GLY A 61 3.37 -22.04 11.44
N ASP A 62 2.33 -22.36 10.68
CA ASP A 62 1.41 -21.42 10.08
C ASP A 62 -0.05 -21.69 10.47
N GLU A 63 -0.33 -22.49 11.49
CA GLU A 63 -1.70 -22.94 11.76
C GLU A 63 -2.55 -21.83 12.42
N LEU A 64 -3.85 -21.84 12.09
CA LEU A 64 -4.87 -20.96 12.65
C LEU A 64 -6.14 -21.75 12.95
N TYR A 65 -6.70 -21.56 14.15
CA TYR A 65 -7.91 -22.23 14.60
C TYR A 65 -8.86 -21.23 15.24
N PHE A 66 -10.14 -21.27 14.85
CA PHE A 66 -11.22 -20.56 15.53
C PHE A 66 -12.14 -21.56 16.23
N PHE A 67 -12.47 -21.26 17.48
CA PHE A 67 -13.32 -22.09 18.32
C PHE A 67 -14.49 -21.29 18.89
N VAL A 68 -15.70 -21.54 18.41
CA VAL A 68 -16.91 -20.84 18.85
C VAL A 68 -17.41 -21.40 20.18
N ASN A 69 -17.73 -20.51 21.11
CA ASN A 69 -18.28 -20.79 22.42
C ASN A 69 -19.79 -20.99 22.36
N ARG A 70 -20.25 -22.14 22.84
CA ARG A 70 -21.68 -22.43 23.06
C ARG A 70 -21.82 -23.00 24.46
N ASP A 71 -22.36 -22.22 25.39
CA ASP A 71 -22.52 -22.62 26.80
C ASP A 71 -21.22 -23.13 27.45
N LYS A 72 -20.11 -22.41 27.25
CA LYS A 72 -18.76 -22.75 27.74
C LYS A 72 -18.17 -24.03 27.13
N LYS A 73 -18.78 -24.55 26.05
CA LYS A 73 -18.24 -25.61 25.21
C LYS A 73 -17.71 -25.00 23.92
N TYR A 74 -16.50 -25.38 23.53
CA TYR A 74 -15.81 -24.78 22.39
C TYR A 74 -15.77 -25.73 21.20
N TYR A 75 -16.30 -25.27 20.07
CA TYR A 75 -16.43 -26.04 18.84
C TYR A 75 -15.57 -25.43 17.74
N LEU A 76 -14.78 -26.26 17.06
CA LEU A 76 -13.95 -25.80 15.94
C LEU A 76 -14.84 -25.26 14.80
N SER A 77 -14.74 -23.96 14.53
CA SER A 77 -15.47 -23.29 13.44
C SER A 77 -14.60 -23.06 12.21
N LEU A 78 -13.28 -22.92 12.39
CA LEU A 78 -12.32 -22.77 11.31
C LEU A 78 -11.01 -23.48 11.66
N LYS A 79 -10.49 -24.26 10.71
CA LYS A 79 -9.07 -24.61 10.62
C LYS A 79 -8.51 -23.97 9.36
N GLY A 80 -7.43 -23.21 9.50
CA GLY A 80 -6.81 -22.44 8.44
C GLY A 80 -5.32 -22.23 8.69
N TYR A 81 -4.75 -21.27 7.96
CA TYR A 81 -3.40 -20.78 8.21
C TYR A 81 -3.38 -19.30 8.59
N ASN A 82 -2.35 -18.90 9.32
CA ASN A 82 -2.17 -17.59 9.94
C ASN A 82 -1.35 -16.61 9.07
N PHE A 83 -0.97 -17.06 7.87
CA PHE A 83 -0.21 -16.31 6.86
C PHE A 83 1.25 -16.00 7.24
N SER A 84 1.86 -16.76 8.16
CA SER A 84 3.26 -16.57 8.63
C SER A 84 4.34 -17.26 7.79
N GLN A 85 4.03 -17.84 6.62
CA GLN A 85 5.03 -18.58 5.84
C GLN A 85 5.11 -18.16 4.37
N ASP A 86 4.34 -17.14 3.98
CA ASP A 86 4.47 -16.54 2.66
C ASP A 86 5.64 -15.53 2.70
N GLY A 87 6.84 -15.94 2.27
CA GLY A 87 8.01 -15.06 2.18
C GLY A 87 8.67 -14.65 3.50
N GLY A 88 8.52 -15.43 4.57
CA GLY A 88 9.21 -15.19 5.86
C GLY A 88 8.53 -14.18 6.81
N TYR A 89 7.27 -13.82 6.53
CA TYR A 89 6.46 -12.97 7.41
C TYR A 89 6.11 -13.67 8.71
N ILE A 90 5.96 -12.95 9.82
CA ILE A 90 5.45 -13.51 11.07
C ILE A 90 4.08 -12.91 11.41
N MET A 91 3.17 -13.71 11.97
CA MET A 91 1.92 -13.17 12.50
C MET A 91 2.19 -12.36 13.77
N THR A 92 1.76 -11.10 13.80
CA THR A 92 1.88 -10.19 14.95
C THR A 92 0.60 -10.11 15.76
N GLY A 93 -0.52 -10.54 15.20
CA GLY A 93 -1.75 -10.75 15.95
C GLY A 93 -3.00 -10.74 15.09
N ILE A 94 -4.12 -10.96 15.76
CA ILE A 94 -5.48 -10.91 15.20
C ILE A 94 -6.36 -10.07 16.11
N TYR A 95 -7.18 -9.21 15.52
CA TYR A 95 -7.97 -8.21 16.24
C TYR A 95 -9.32 -7.98 15.57
N PRO A 96 -10.40 -7.71 16.31
CA PRO A 96 -11.62 -7.17 15.73
C PRO A 96 -11.37 -5.77 15.16
N VAL A 97 -11.98 -5.46 14.01
CA VAL A 97 -11.87 -4.14 13.40
C VAL A 97 -12.87 -3.20 14.08
N LEU A 98 -12.36 -2.17 14.74
CA LEU A 98 -13.19 -1.16 15.43
C LEU A 98 -14.21 -0.53 14.46
N ASN A 99 -15.43 -0.33 14.94
CA ASN A 99 -16.55 0.31 14.23
C ASN A 99 -16.98 -0.38 12.92
N LYS A 100 -16.54 -1.62 12.66
CA LYS A 100 -17.01 -2.44 11.54
C LYS A 100 -17.48 -3.79 12.06
N ASN A 101 -18.80 -3.93 12.18
CA ASN A 101 -19.42 -5.18 12.57
C ASN A 101 -18.96 -6.31 11.63
N ASN A 102 -18.62 -7.46 12.22
CA ASN A 102 -18.29 -8.71 11.54
C ASN A 102 -16.93 -8.78 10.82
N ARG A 103 -15.94 -7.99 11.22
CA ARG A 103 -14.59 -8.06 10.64
C ARG A 103 -13.49 -8.28 11.67
N LEU A 104 -12.58 -9.20 11.35
CA LEU A 104 -11.29 -9.38 12.01
C LEU A 104 -10.19 -8.92 11.05
N VAL A 105 -9.05 -8.52 11.62
CA VAL A 105 -7.80 -8.29 10.87
C VAL A 105 -6.72 -9.18 11.45
N ILE A 106 -6.13 -10.03 10.61
CA ILE A 106 -4.90 -10.75 10.91
C ILE A 106 -3.76 -9.89 10.38
N LYS A 107 -2.77 -9.60 11.23
CA LYS A 107 -1.62 -8.76 10.89
C LYS A 107 -0.38 -9.61 10.84
N THR A 108 0.39 -9.49 9.77
CA THR A 108 1.72 -10.06 9.64
C THR A 108 2.75 -8.97 9.35
N SER A 109 4.00 -9.24 9.70
CA SER A 109 5.12 -8.35 9.40
C SER A 109 6.35 -9.15 9.02
N PHE A 110 7.13 -8.64 8.07
CA PHE A 110 8.44 -9.18 7.78
C PHE A 110 9.42 -8.69 8.88
N PRO A 111 10.14 -9.58 9.58
CA PRO A 111 11.01 -9.20 10.70
C PRO A 111 12.33 -8.52 10.27
N GLY A 112 12.61 -8.41 8.97
CA GLY A 112 13.82 -7.78 8.43
C GLY A 112 13.70 -6.27 8.18
N SER A 113 14.71 -5.71 7.50
CA SER A 113 14.72 -4.31 7.07
C SER A 113 13.64 -4.06 6.01
N GLY A 114 12.96 -2.91 6.09
CA GLY A 114 11.91 -2.51 5.13
C GLY A 114 10.52 -2.34 5.75
N ASN A 115 10.30 -2.76 7.00
CA ASN A 115 9.02 -2.56 7.72
C ASN A 115 7.78 -3.10 6.99
N SER A 116 7.95 -4.06 6.07
CA SER A 116 6.86 -4.58 5.26
C SER A 116 5.83 -5.33 6.12
N LYS A 117 4.55 -5.07 5.86
CA LYS A 117 3.42 -5.57 6.63
C LYS A 117 2.31 -6.03 5.70
N ILE A 118 1.57 -7.05 6.11
CA ILE A 118 0.39 -7.50 5.39
C ILE A 118 -0.76 -7.62 6.38
N ASN A 119 -1.88 -6.96 6.07
CA ASN A 119 -3.09 -7.02 6.86
C ASN A 119 -4.18 -7.76 6.08
N TYR A 120 -4.62 -8.90 6.60
CA TYR A 120 -5.65 -9.76 6.01
C TYR A 120 -6.99 -9.48 6.69
N PHE A 121 -7.95 -8.96 5.94
CA PHE A 121 -9.27 -8.62 6.46
C PHE A 121 -10.21 -9.80 6.27
N VAL A 122 -10.63 -10.38 7.40
CA VAL A 122 -11.55 -11.51 7.45
C VAL A 122 -12.94 -10.99 7.80
N PHE A 123 -13.91 -11.26 6.93
CA PHE A 123 -15.31 -10.91 7.11
C PHE A 123 -16.14 -12.16 7.43
N PHE A 124 -16.93 -12.09 8.49
CA PHE A 124 -17.85 -13.15 8.88
C PHE A 124 -19.26 -12.88 8.34
N LYS A 125 -19.79 -13.83 7.58
CA LYS A 125 -21.14 -13.76 7.01
C LYS A 125 -21.70 -15.16 6.80
N ASN A 126 -22.98 -15.35 7.13
CA ASN A 126 -23.70 -16.61 6.89
C ASN A 126 -22.97 -17.83 7.48
N ASN A 127 -22.47 -17.73 8.72
CA ASN A 127 -21.68 -18.77 9.39
C ASN A 127 -20.40 -19.19 8.67
N GLU A 128 -19.85 -18.33 7.82
CA GLU A 128 -18.62 -18.56 7.09
C GLU A 128 -17.64 -17.38 7.22
N TYR A 129 -16.35 -17.68 7.13
CA TYR A 129 -15.25 -16.72 7.17
C TYR A 129 -14.69 -16.49 5.76
N TYR A 130 -14.69 -15.24 5.33
CA TYR A 130 -14.19 -14.81 4.03
C TYR A 130 -12.97 -13.92 4.20
N LEU A 131 -11.86 -14.21 3.54
CA LEU A 131 -10.84 -13.21 3.28
C LEU A 131 -11.41 -12.22 2.26
N GLU A 132 -11.83 -11.04 2.74
CA GLU A 132 -12.44 -9.98 1.94
C GLU A 132 -11.37 -9.31 1.07
N LYS A 133 -10.30 -8.86 1.72
CA LYS A 133 -9.20 -8.14 1.09
C LYS A 133 -7.92 -8.27 1.88
N THR A 134 -6.81 -7.96 1.23
CA THR A 134 -5.49 -7.86 1.81
C THR A 134 -4.95 -6.45 1.59
N ILE A 135 -4.34 -5.85 2.61
CA ILE A 135 -3.59 -4.60 2.47
C ILE A 135 -2.12 -4.93 2.63
N TYR A 136 -1.38 -4.78 1.54
CA TYR A 136 0.07 -4.91 1.52
C TYR A 136 0.69 -3.54 1.78
N THR A 137 1.68 -3.47 2.66
CA THR A 137 2.48 -2.29 2.94
C THR A 137 3.94 -2.66 2.73
N VAL A 138 4.59 -2.02 1.77
CA VAL A 138 5.99 -2.25 1.43
C VAL A 138 6.77 -0.97 1.68
N GLY A 139 7.76 -1.02 2.56
CA GLY A 139 8.68 0.09 2.78
C GLY A 139 10.02 -0.17 2.11
N TYR A 140 10.50 0.81 1.36
CA TYR A 140 11.77 0.73 0.64
C TYR A 140 12.86 1.37 1.49
N SER A 141 13.56 0.57 2.29
CA SER A 141 14.61 1.04 3.19
C SER A 141 15.83 1.65 2.48
N PHE A 142 15.99 1.37 1.19
CA PHE A 142 17.06 1.90 0.34
C PHE A 142 16.63 3.14 -0.47
N ASP A 143 15.36 3.53 -0.39
CA ASP A 143 14.91 4.80 -0.94
C ASP A 143 15.20 5.90 0.09
N ASP A 144 16.02 6.87 -0.29
CA ASP A 144 16.45 7.95 0.59
C ASP A 144 15.28 8.83 1.11
N ASP A 145 14.16 8.85 0.38
CA ASP A 145 12.92 9.54 0.77
C ASP A 145 11.91 8.59 1.42
N ARG A 146 12.35 7.38 1.81
CA ARG A 146 11.57 6.37 2.55
C ARG A 146 10.22 6.07 1.89
N ARG A 147 10.24 5.74 0.59
CA ARG A 147 9.05 5.31 -0.16
C ARG A 147 8.30 4.22 0.60
N VAL A 148 6.98 4.38 0.72
CA VAL A 148 6.05 3.38 1.25
C VAL A 148 4.88 3.23 0.30
N ASP A 149 4.68 1.99 -0.17
CA ASP A 149 3.59 1.61 -1.05
C ASP A 149 2.52 0.86 -0.24
N VAL A 150 1.28 1.33 -0.32
CA VAL A 150 0.12 0.71 0.32
C VAL A 150 -0.87 0.26 -0.75
N CYS A 151 -0.93 -1.05 -0.98
CA CYS A 151 -1.76 -1.67 -2.01
C CYS A 151 -2.92 -2.44 -1.37
N THR A 152 -4.16 -2.08 -1.72
CA THR A 152 -5.35 -2.84 -1.29
C THR A 152 -5.78 -3.79 -2.40
N VAL A 153 -5.76 -5.10 -2.12
CA VAL A 153 -6.08 -6.16 -3.08
C VAL A 153 -7.31 -6.92 -2.61
N ASN A 154 -8.33 -6.98 -3.46
CA ASN A 154 -9.54 -7.76 -3.18
C ASN A 154 -9.26 -9.26 -3.31
N GLN A 155 -9.83 -10.04 -2.39
CA GLN A 155 -9.63 -11.49 -2.34
C GLN A 155 -10.96 -12.21 -2.57
N ASN A 156 -11.97 -11.93 -1.74
CA ASN A 156 -13.28 -12.59 -1.76
C ASN A 156 -13.21 -14.13 -1.70
N ILE A 157 -12.34 -14.65 -0.83
CA ILE A 157 -12.02 -16.08 -0.72
C ILE A 157 -12.60 -16.65 0.57
N LYS A 158 -13.29 -17.80 0.50
CA LYS A 158 -13.66 -18.57 1.71
C LYS A 158 -12.41 -19.16 2.36
N LEU A 159 -12.12 -18.81 3.62
CA LEU A 159 -10.91 -19.28 4.32
C LEU A 159 -10.81 -20.81 4.41
N LYS A 160 -11.94 -21.49 4.65
CA LYS A 160 -11.98 -22.96 4.68
C LYS A 160 -11.51 -23.58 3.36
N LYS A 161 -11.91 -23.00 2.22
CA LYS A 161 -11.48 -23.46 0.88
C LYS A 161 -10.01 -23.18 0.64
N LEU A 162 -9.54 -22.02 1.09
CA LEU A 162 -8.13 -21.62 0.98
C LEU A 162 -7.20 -22.60 1.71
N TYR A 163 -7.65 -23.18 2.83
CA TYR A 163 -6.90 -24.21 3.56
C TYR A 163 -7.01 -25.60 2.93
N SER A 164 -8.19 -25.99 2.42
CA SER A 164 -8.44 -27.36 1.95
C SER A 164 -8.10 -27.61 0.47
N ASN A 165 -8.01 -26.56 -0.35
CA ASN A 165 -7.79 -26.66 -1.79
C ASN A 165 -6.42 -26.08 -2.16
N SER A 166 -5.48 -26.94 -2.50
CA SER A 166 -4.10 -26.55 -2.84
C SER A 166 -3.98 -25.68 -4.10
N SER A 167 -4.99 -25.66 -4.96
CA SER A 167 -5.01 -24.79 -6.15
C SER A 167 -5.53 -23.38 -5.86
N MET A 168 -6.03 -23.12 -4.65
CA MET A 168 -6.56 -21.82 -4.28
C MET A 168 -5.45 -20.98 -3.65
N HIS A 169 -5.17 -19.82 -4.26
CA HIS A 169 -4.17 -18.88 -3.77
C HIS A 169 -4.80 -17.50 -3.60
N ILE A 170 -4.19 -16.69 -2.74
CA ILE A 170 -4.55 -15.28 -2.60
C ILE A 170 -3.98 -14.48 -3.78
N ASN A 171 -4.69 -13.43 -4.18
CA ASN A 171 -4.18 -12.45 -5.12
C ASN A 171 -3.01 -11.71 -4.47
N GLN A 172 -1.87 -11.69 -5.14
CA GLN A 172 -0.66 -11.05 -4.64
C GLN A 172 -0.72 -9.52 -4.80
N ILE A 173 0.21 -8.83 -4.15
CA ILE A 173 0.46 -7.41 -4.40
C ILE A 173 0.72 -7.19 -5.91
N PRO A 174 0.27 -6.06 -6.51
CA PRO A 174 0.60 -5.74 -7.89
C PRO A 174 2.11 -5.73 -8.16
N ASP A 175 2.47 -6.04 -9.40
CA ASP A 175 3.83 -5.90 -9.90
C ASP A 175 4.32 -4.45 -9.76
N GLU A 176 5.63 -4.26 -9.57
CA GLU A 176 6.20 -2.93 -9.27
C GLU A 176 5.85 -1.87 -10.31
N SER A 177 5.81 -2.24 -11.59
CA SER A 177 5.44 -1.36 -12.70
C SER A 177 4.02 -0.80 -12.60
N ASP A 178 3.12 -1.48 -11.89
CA ASP A 178 1.71 -1.12 -11.81
C ASP A 178 1.36 -0.41 -10.49
N ARG A 179 2.31 -0.31 -9.55
CA ARG A 179 2.03 0.19 -8.20
C ARG A 179 1.69 1.67 -8.18
N ASP A 180 2.27 2.45 -9.08
CA ASP A 180 2.02 3.89 -9.18
C ASP A 180 0.55 4.20 -9.50
N ASP A 181 -0.14 3.29 -10.19
CA ASP A 181 -1.56 3.40 -10.54
C ASP A 181 -2.49 2.67 -9.55
N LYS A 182 -2.02 1.55 -8.98
CA LYS A 182 -2.87 0.64 -8.18
C LYS A 182 -2.69 0.79 -6.67
N CYS A 183 -1.68 1.51 -6.22
CA CYS A 183 -1.33 1.66 -4.81
C CYS A 183 -1.31 3.12 -4.38
N THR A 184 -1.53 3.34 -3.08
CA THR A 184 -1.25 4.64 -2.48
C THR A 184 0.23 4.70 -2.13
N ILE A 185 0.96 5.61 -2.77
CA ILE A 185 2.39 5.80 -2.54
C ILE A 185 2.59 7.02 -1.66
N SER A 186 3.50 6.90 -0.71
CA SER A 186 3.90 7.98 0.17
C SER A 186 5.42 8.06 0.31
N PHE A 187 5.91 9.26 0.55
CA PHE A 187 7.31 9.56 0.78
C PHE A 187 7.43 10.41 2.04
N ASP A 188 8.54 10.22 2.74
CA ASP A 188 8.90 10.96 3.94
C ASP A 188 10.20 11.72 3.69
N ILE A 189 10.05 12.83 2.97
CA ILE A 189 11.16 13.70 2.61
C ILE A 189 11.79 14.25 3.90
N THR A 190 13.07 14.01 4.13
CA THR A 190 13.78 14.53 5.32
C THR A 190 14.74 15.67 5.03
N VAL A 191 15.27 15.70 3.81
CA VAL A 191 16.28 16.65 3.34
C VAL A 191 15.68 18.02 2.98
N SER A 192 16.56 19.02 2.80
CA SER A 192 16.19 20.33 2.28
C SER A 192 15.87 20.27 0.77
N ILE A 193 15.25 21.33 0.22
CA ILE A 193 15.01 21.41 -1.24
C ILE A 193 16.34 21.42 -2.01
N ASP A 194 17.36 22.12 -1.51
CA ASP A 194 18.67 22.20 -2.18
C ASP A 194 19.38 20.84 -2.21
N ASP A 195 19.34 20.10 -1.10
CA ASP A 195 19.90 18.74 -1.06
C ASP A 195 19.09 17.79 -1.96
N PHE A 196 17.76 17.96 -2.04
CA PHE A 196 16.93 17.20 -2.94
C PHE A 196 17.31 17.45 -4.41
N ILE A 197 17.49 18.72 -4.80
CA ILE A 197 17.94 19.11 -6.15
C ILE A 197 19.31 18.50 -6.44
N LYS A 198 20.25 18.59 -5.49
CA LYS A 198 21.58 18.02 -5.64
C LYS A 198 21.54 16.52 -5.94
N ARG A 199 20.71 15.76 -5.21
CA ARG A 199 20.53 14.33 -5.49
C ARG A 199 19.93 14.10 -6.88
N VAL A 200 18.92 14.87 -7.27
CA VAL A 200 18.34 14.77 -8.63
C VAL A 200 19.41 15.00 -9.71
N ASP A 201 20.30 15.97 -9.52
CA ASP A 201 21.38 16.24 -10.48
C ASP A 201 22.42 15.11 -10.53
N GLU A 202 22.77 14.51 -9.39
CA GLU A 202 23.86 13.55 -9.26
C GLU A 202 23.44 12.08 -9.53
N GLU A 203 22.21 11.73 -9.20
CA GLU A 203 21.73 10.35 -9.19
C GLU A 203 20.92 9.99 -10.45
N PRO A 204 20.71 8.68 -10.74
CA PRO A 204 19.89 8.26 -11.88
C PRO A 204 18.41 8.59 -11.68
N TYR A 205 17.73 8.89 -12.80
CA TYR A 205 16.30 9.21 -12.82
C TYR A 205 15.42 8.15 -12.13
N SER A 206 15.76 6.86 -12.23
CA SER A 206 15.01 5.76 -11.61
C SER A 206 14.81 5.90 -10.09
N LYS A 207 15.60 6.74 -9.42
CA LYS A 207 15.41 7.05 -8.00
C LYS A 207 14.39 8.15 -7.72
N PHE A 208 13.96 8.90 -8.73
CA PHE A 208 13.06 10.05 -8.59
C PHE A 208 11.80 9.93 -9.43
N GLU A 209 11.50 8.74 -9.93
CA GLU A 209 10.24 8.46 -10.62
C GLU A 209 9.03 8.83 -9.74
N THR A 210 7.91 9.05 -10.42
CA THR A 210 6.56 9.28 -9.89
C THR A 210 6.32 10.67 -9.30
N THR A 211 5.26 11.32 -9.78
CA THR A 211 4.86 12.68 -9.34
C THR A 211 4.55 12.80 -7.84
N GLN A 212 4.19 11.68 -7.20
CA GLN A 212 3.85 11.54 -5.79
C GLN A 212 5.03 11.92 -4.87
N ARG A 213 6.28 11.74 -5.33
CA ARG A 213 7.48 12.18 -4.59
C ARG A 213 7.53 13.69 -4.45
N TYR A 214 7.20 14.39 -5.53
CA TYR A 214 7.15 15.84 -5.58
C TYR A 214 5.93 16.40 -4.86
N ALA A 215 4.81 15.68 -4.89
CA ALA A 215 3.64 15.99 -4.06
C ALA A 215 4.03 15.98 -2.57
N ALA A 216 4.79 14.98 -2.11
CA ALA A 216 5.29 14.92 -0.75
C ALA A 216 6.28 16.06 -0.43
N LEU A 217 7.16 16.41 -1.37
CA LEU A 217 8.08 17.54 -1.23
C LEU A 217 7.33 18.87 -1.07
N ILE A 218 6.34 19.15 -1.91
CA ILE A 218 5.50 20.36 -1.82
C ILE A 218 4.71 20.37 -0.51
N LYS A 219 4.12 19.24 -0.11
CA LYS A 219 3.40 19.13 1.16
C LYS A 219 4.29 19.45 2.36
N LYS A 220 5.58 19.12 2.29
CA LYS A 220 6.54 19.43 3.36
C LYS A 220 6.99 20.88 3.30
N TYR A 221 7.22 21.40 2.10
CA TYR A 221 7.70 22.75 1.86
C TYR A 221 6.75 23.45 0.88
N ASP A 222 5.75 24.15 1.39
CA ASP A 222 4.82 24.87 0.53
C ASP A 222 5.58 25.81 -0.43
N ILE A 223 5.05 25.97 -1.65
CA ILE A 223 5.62 26.88 -2.63
C ILE A 223 5.34 28.32 -2.18
N THR A 224 6.40 29.07 -1.94
CA THR A 224 6.39 30.45 -1.46
C THR A 224 7.38 31.30 -2.26
N ASN A 225 7.35 32.61 -2.05
CA ASN A 225 8.24 33.54 -2.73
C ASN A 225 9.71 33.32 -2.35
N LYS A 226 9.98 32.69 -1.20
CA LYS A 226 11.33 32.39 -0.72
C LYS A 226 11.95 31.18 -1.44
N ASN A 227 11.15 30.20 -1.83
CA ASN A 227 11.64 28.92 -2.38
C ASN A 227 11.16 28.61 -3.81
N VAL A 228 10.30 29.43 -4.43
CA VAL A 228 9.83 29.20 -5.81
C VAL A 228 10.97 29.09 -6.82
N SER A 229 12.07 29.81 -6.61
CA SER A 229 13.26 29.67 -7.47
C SER A 229 13.94 28.30 -7.32
N GLN A 230 13.90 27.70 -6.12
CA GLN A 230 14.40 26.34 -5.90
C GLN A 230 13.52 25.31 -6.62
N TYR A 231 12.18 25.46 -6.56
CA TYR A 231 11.28 24.59 -7.32
C TYR A 231 11.46 24.71 -8.84
N ASN A 232 11.68 25.92 -9.36
CA ASN A 232 12.04 26.11 -10.77
C ASN A 232 13.35 25.41 -11.14
N ASN A 233 14.37 25.51 -10.28
CA ASN A 233 15.64 24.82 -10.48
C ASN A 233 15.46 23.30 -10.47
N LEU A 234 14.65 22.78 -9.55
CA LEU A 234 14.31 21.36 -9.49
C LEU A 234 13.63 20.89 -10.79
N ALA A 235 12.62 21.61 -11.27
CA ALA A 235 11.96 21.28 -12.53
C ALA A 235 12.94 21.27 -13.72
N TYR A 236 13.84 22.25 -13.77
CA TYR A 236 14.89 22.30 -14.79
C TYR A 236 15.89 21.13 -14.70
N SER A 237 16.30 20.75 -13.48
CA SER A 237 17.13 19.56 -13.25
C SER A 237 16.42 18.29 -13.72
N LEU A 238 15.11 18.18 -13.53
CA LEU A 238 14.31 17.04 -14.00
C LEU A 238 14.22 16.99 -15.53
N GLU A 239 14.01 18.12 -16.20
CA GLU A 239 14.03 18.18 -17.67
C GLU A 239 15.37 17.70 -18.24
N LYS A 240 16.50 18.06 -17.61
CA LYS A 240 17.82 17.56 -17.99
C LYS A 240 17.99 16.05 -17.83
N LYS A 241 17.18 15.43 -16.97
CA LYS A 241 17.13 13.98 -16.75
C LYS A 241 16.02 13.31 -17.57
N GLU A 242 15.38 14.04 -18.49
CA GLU A 242 14.25 13.58 -19.30
C GLU A 242 13.02 13.18 -18.46
N ALA A 243 12.98 13.61 -17.18
CA ALA A 243 11.89 13.40 -16.24
C ALA A 243 10.77 14.43 -16.47
N TYR A 244 10.26 14.48 -17.71
CA TYR A 244 9.37 15.54 -18.15
C TYR A 244 8.03 15.55 -17.43
N LYS A 245 7.49 14.37 -17.05
CA LYS A 245 6.21 14.27 -16.33
C LYS A 245 6.30 14.91 -14.94
N GLU A 246 7.40 14.65 -14.23
CA GLU A 246 7.72 15.18 -12.92
C GLU A 246 8.00 16.68 -12.98
N ALA A 247 8.74 17.14 -14.00
CA ALA A 247 8.97 18.56 -14.26
C ALA A 247 7.65 19.30 -14.50
N ILE A 248 6.80 18.79 -15.40
CA ILE A 248 5.48 19.36 -15.68
C ILE A 248 4.63 19.42 -14.41
N TYR A 249 4.64 18.37 -13.58
CA TYR A 249 3.91 18.36 -12.32
C TYR A 249 4.33 19.51 -11.40
N LEU A 250 5.63 19.73 -11.21
CA LEU A 250 6.15 20.83 -10.40
C LEU A 250 5.80 22.20 -11.01
N LEU A 251 6.01 22.35 -12.32
CA LEU A 251 5.79 23.61 -13.01
C LEU A 251 4.32 24.05 -12.96
N ASN A 252 3.38 23.11 -13.11
CA ASN A 252 1.94 23.36 -12.93
C ASN A 252 1.64 23.86 -11.50
N HIS A 253 2.21 23.24 -10.46
CA HIS A 253 2.03 23.72 -9.08
C HIS A 253 2.65 25.11 -8.85
N ILE A 254 3.76 25.43 -9.52
CA ILE A 254 4.38 26.75 -9.45
C ILE A 254 3.47 27.81 -10.08
N ILE A 255 2.91 27.57 -11.27
CA ILE A 255 2.05 28.54 -11.95
C ILE A 255 0.69 28.72 -11.26
N ASP A 256 0.18 27.68 -10.58
CA ASP A 256 -1.04 27.78 -9.76
C ASP A 256 -0.87 28.83 -8.64
N VAL A 257 0.33 28.93 -8.06
CA VAL A 257 0.66 29.90 -7.01
C VAL A 257 1.17 31.22 -7.59
N TYR A 258 1.98 31.16 -8.65
CA TYR A 258 2.70 32.29 -9.25
C TYR A 258 2.48 32.38 -10.75
N GLN A 259 1.27 32.78 -11.15
CA GLN A 259 0.84 32.88 -12.55
C GLN A 259 1.71 33.79 -13.44
N SER A 260 2.49 34.70 -12.86
CA SER A 260 3.39 35.60 -13.60
C SER A 260 4.84 35.11 -13.67
N LYS A 261 5.14 33.87 -13.28
CA LYS A 261 6.51 33.34 -13.28
C LYS A 261 6.92 32.90 -14.70
N ALA A 262 7.42 33.84 -15.50
CA ALA A 262 7.84 33.58 -16.89
C ALA A 262 8.76 32.35 -17.04
N VAL A 263 9.73 32.17 -16.15
CA VAL A 263 10.65 31.00 -16.17
C VAL A 263 9.91 29.66 -16.06
N ALA A 264 8.79 29.59 -15.34
CA ALA A 264 8.02 28.35 -15.26
C ALA A 264 7.36 28.01 -16.61
N TYR A 265 6.87 29.00 -17.36
CA TYR A 265 6.21 28.77 -18.65
C TYR A 265 7.16 28.34 -19.77
N ILE A 266 8.39 28.85 -19.81
CA ILE A 266 9.36 28.39 -20.82
C ILE A 266 9.75 26.93 -20.57
N ASN A 267 10.07 26.58 -19.31
CA ASN A 267 10.36 25.21 -18.90
C ASN A 267 9.17 24.28 -19.18
N LEU A 268 7.94 24.72 -18.87
CA LEU A 268 6.73 23.96 -19.13
C LEU A 268 6.52 23.72 -20.64
N GLY A 269 6.81 24.74 -21.46
CA GLY A 269 6.82 24.61 -22.91
C GLY A 269 7.85 23.60 -23.40
N ASP A 270 9.07 23.64 -22.87
CA ASP A 270 10.15 22.71 -23.21
C ASP A 270 9.81 21.27 -22.83
N ALA A 271 9.27 21.04 -21.64
CA ALA A 271 8.85 19.72 -21.19
C ALA A 271 7.68 19.17 -22.01
N TYR A 272 6.65 19.98 -22.31
CA TYR A 272 5.56 19.56 -23.19
C TYR A 272 6.04 19.30 -24.63
N TRP A 273 6.97 20.11 -25.12
CA TRP A 273 7.55 19.91 -26.45
C TRP A 273 8.29 18.57 -26.52
N ALA A 274 9.06 18.22 -25.50
CA ALA A 274 9.79 16.96 -25.43
C ALA A 274 8.87 15.74 -25.34
N LEU A 275 7.68 15.88 -24.73
CA LEU A 275 6.63 14.85 -24.72
C LEU A 275 5.75 14.86 -25.98
N GLU A 276 6.10 15.64 -27.00
CA GLU A 276 5.33 15.82 -28.24
C GLU A 276 3.91 16.39 -28.04
N GLU A 277 3.61 16.95 -26.85
CA GLU A 277 2.35 17.62 -26.52
C GLU A 277 2.32 19.05 -27.09
N THR A 278 2.45 19.14 -28.41
CA THR A 278 2.78 20.36 -29.14
C THR A 278 1.81 21.51 -28.88
N ASN A 279 0.51 21.25 -28.76
CA ASN A 279 -0.47 22.30 -28.47
C ASN A 279 -0.24 22.94 -27.09
N LYS A 280 -0.03 22.13 -26.05
CA LYS A 280 0.25 22.62 -24.70
C LYS A 280 1.60 23.34 -24.64
N ALA A 281 2.60 22.84 -25.37
CA ALA A 281 3.89 23.51 -25.50
C ALA A 281 3.73 24.93 -26.07
N LYS A 282 2.98 25.07 -27.18
CA LYS A 282 2.70 26.37 -27.81
C LYS A 282 1.97 27.32 -26.87
N ASP A 283 0.99 26.84 -26.11
CA ASP A 283 0.24 27.67 -25.17
C ASP A 283 1.11 28.16 -24.02
N ALA A 284 1.98 27.30 -23.47
CA ALA A 284 2.96 27.69 -22.48
C ALA A 284 3.96 28.74 -23.03
N TYR A 285 4.50 28.53 -24.24
CA TYR A 285 5.40 29.49 -24.87
C TYR A 285 4.75 30.84 -25.19
N ARG A 286 3.48 30.86 -25.64
CA ARG A 286 2.74 32.11 -25.86
C ARG A 286 2.64 32.90 -24.56
N THR A 287 2.29 32.23 -23.47
CA THR A 287 2.21 32.85 -22.15
C THR A 287 3.57 33.38 -21.68
N TYR A 288 4.65 32.62 -21.91
CA TYR A 288 6.01 33.08 -21.67
C TYR A 288 6.34 34.36 -22.46
N ILE A 289 6.05 34.38 -23.77
CA ILE A 289 6.28 35.54 -24.65
C ILE A 289 5.53 36.77 -24.14
N GLU A 290 4.26 36.61 -23.76
CA GLU A 290 3.44 37.70 -23.21
C GLU A 290 4.02 38.27 -21.91
N LEU A 291 4.45 37.41 -20.98
CA LEU A 291 5.08 37.84 -19.74
C LEU A 291 6.42 38.55 -19.98
N MET A 292 7.23 38.05 -20.91
CA MET A 292 8.52 38.67 -21.25
C MET A 292 8.35 40.04 -21.91
N LYS A 293 7.31 40.21 -22.76
CA LYS A 293 6.93 41.51 -23.32
C LYS A 293 6.48 42.50 -22.25
N LYS A 294 5.60 42.05 -21.35
CA LYS A 294 5.12 42.87 -20.23
C LYS A 294 6.26 43.37 -19.33
N ASP A 295 7.31 42.56 -19.17
CA ASP A 295 8.50 42.87 -18.40
C ASP A 295 9.58 43.68 -19.17
N GLY A 296 9.38 43.98 -20.47
CA GLY A 296 10.36 44.67 -21.31
C GLY A 296 11.62 43.83 -21.59
N LYS A 297 11.48 42.50 -21.66
CA LYS A 297 12.56 41.52 -21.83
C LYS A 297 12.44 40.75 -23.15
N GLU A 298 11.81 41.33 -24.17
CA GLU A 298 11.57 40.70 -25.47
C GLU A 298 12.84 40.18 -26.12
N SER A 299 13.95 40.90 -25.94
CA SER A 299 15.27 40.53 -26.47
C SER A 299 15.85 39.23 -25.90
N LYS A 300 15.27 38.70 -24.80
CA LYS A 300 15.67 37.44 -24.18
C LYS A 300 14.85 36.23 -24.68
N ILE A 301 13.83 36.45 -25.49
CA ILE A 301 13.04 35.36 -26.09
C ILE A 301 13.90 34.72 -27.19
N SER A 302 14.15 33.42 -27.08
CA SER A 302 14.96 32.70 -28.08
C SER A 302 14.21 32.52 -29.40
N GLU A 303 14.94 32.48 -30.51
CA GLU A 303 14.39 32.19 -31.83
C GLU A 303 13.67 30.83 -31.85
N GLN A 304 14.23 29.83 -31.17
CA GLN A 304 13.62 28.51 -31.01
C GLN A 304 12.21 28.58 -30.42
N VAL A 305 11.96 29.41 -29.41
CA VAL A 305 10.63 29.58 -28.81
C VAL A 305 9.65 30.17 -29.84
N LEU A 306 10.10 31.17 -30.60
CA LEU A 306 9.28 31.81 -31.64
C LEU A 306 8.94 30.82 -32.77
N GLU A 307 9.93 30.02 -33.22
CA GLU A 307 9.72 28.98 -34.22
C GLU A 307 8.74 27.90 -33.74
N ARG A 308 8.89 27.42 -32.50
CA ARG A 308 8.01 26.39 -31.92
C ARG A 308 6.56 26.85 -31.84
N VAL A 309 6.33 28.15 -31.58
CA VAL A 309 4.99 28.75 -31.56
C VAL A 309 4.41 28.92 -32.98
N ALA A 310 5.26 29.11 -33.99
CA ALA A 310 4.86 29.34 -35.39
C ALA A 310 4.63 28.06 -36.21
N ARG A 311 5.21 26.93 -35.81
CA ARG A 311 4.85 25.59 -36.31
C ARG A 311 3.40 25.25 -35.94
#